data_AF-A0AAU9Q4D0-F1
#
_entry.id   AF-A0AAU9Q4D0-F1
#
_cell.length_a   1.000
_cell.length_b   1.000
_cell.length_c   1.000
_cell.angle_alpha   90.00
_cell.angle_beta   90.00
_cell.angle_gamma   90.00
#
_symmetry.space_group_name_H-M   'P 1'
#
loop_
_entity.id
_entity.type
_entity.pdbx_description
1 polymer ?
#
loop_
_entity_poly.entity_id
_entity_poly.type
_entity_poly.pdbx_seq_one_letter_code
_entity_poly.pdbx_strand_id
1 'polypeptide(L)' 'MTVQIKVTDEGEHYFEIPDGYLKELNWQVGDSVIWIQNEDGSFSLTKKEKLPS' A
#
# COMPACT_ATOMS: atom_id res chain seq x y z
N MET A 1 12.11 -7.54 6.60
CA MET A 1 11.10 -8.40 5.93
C MET A 1 11.15 -8.12 4.45
N THR A 2 10.96 -9.13 3.61
CA THR A 2 10.95 -8.99 2.14
C THR A 2 9.58 -9.37 1.61
N VAL A 3 9.09 -8.64 0.62
CA VAL A 3 7.86 -8.97 -0.12
C VAL A 3 8.23 -9.28 -1.57
N GLN A 4 7.46 -10.14 -2.21
CA GLN A 4 7.65 -10.45 -3.63
C GLN A 4 6.84 -9.46 -4.48
N ILE A 5 7.50 -8.89 -5.48
CA ILE A 5 6.82 -8.13 -6.53
C ILE A 5 6.18 -9.13 -7.50
N LYS A 6 4.88 -8.99 -7.71
CA LYS A 6 4.08 -9.75 -8.67
C LYS A 6 3.76 -8.84 -9.86
N VAL A 7 3.31 -9.46 -10.95
CA VAL A 7 2.94 -8.77 -12.19
C VAL A 7 1.50 -9.16 -12.53
N THR A 8 0.65 -8.18 -12.84
CA THR A 8 -0.72 -8.43 -13.33
C THR A 8 -0.68 -8.95 -14.77
N ASP A 9 -1.80 -9.48 -15.27
CA ASP A 9 -1.94 -9.88 -16.68
C ASP A 9 -1.72 -8.70 -17.66
N GLU A 10 -1.87 -7.47 -17.17
CA GLU A 10 -1.67 -6.21 -17.92
C GLU A 10 -0.22 -5.69 -17.83
N GLY A 11 0.66 -6.38 -17.09
CA GLY A 11 2.08 -6.02 -16.96
C GLY A 11 2.39 -5.06 -15.80
N GLU A 12 1.40 -4.73 -14.97
CA GLU A 12 1.59 -3.82 -13.84
C GLU A 12 2.24 -4.54 -12.67
N HIS A 13 3.24 -3.90 -12.06
CA HIS A 13 3.95 -4.48 -10.91
C HIS A 13 3.24 -4.09 -9.62
N TYR A 14 2.98 -5.07 -8.76
CA TYR A 14 2.34 -4.86 -7.46
C TYR A 14 2.94 -5.76 -6.39
N PHE A 15 2.66 -5.43 -5.13
CA PHE A 15 2.95 -6.31 -4.01
C PHE A 15 1.77 -6.28 -3.03
N GLU A 16 1.66 -7.34 -2.24
CA GLU A 16 0.64 -7.46 -1.21
C GLU A 16 1.21 -7.04 0.14
N ILE A 17 0.46 -6.22 0.88
CA ILE A 17 0.80 -5.88 2.26
C ILE A 17 0.47 -7.09 3.13
N PRO A 18 1.42 -7.63 3.91
CA PRO A 18 1.16 -8.80 4.76
C PRO A 18 0.04 -8.56 5.77
N ASP A 19 -0.79 -9.59 6.03
CA ASP A 19 -1.97 -9.49 6.91
C ASP A 19 -1.68 -8.94 8.31
N GLY A 20 -0.49 -9.24 8.87
CA GLY A 20 -0.06 -8.68 10.15
C GLY A 20 0.00 -7.15 10.15
N TYR A 21 0.50 -6.58 9.06
CA TYR A 21 0.60 -5.13 8.88
C TYR A 21 -0.76 -4.49 8.54
N LEU A 22 -1.60 -5.17 7.76
CA LEU A 22 -2.97 -4.69 7.53
C LEU A 22 -3.73 -4.54 8.85
N LYS A 23 -3.59 -5.49 9.77
CA LYS A 23 -4.19 -5.42 11.12
C LYS A 23 -3.58 -4.31 11.97
N GLU A 24 -2.25 -4.19 12.00
CA GLU A 24 -1.55 -3.15 12.76
C GLU A 24 -1.92 -1.73 12.30
N LEU A 25 -2.02 -1.54 10.98
CA LEU A 25 -2.37 -0.26 10.36
C LEU A 25 -3.89 0.01 10.34
N ASN A 26 -4.71 -0.97 10.73
CA ASN A 26 -6.17 -0.94 10.60
C ASN A 26 -6.61 -0.63 9.15
N TRP A 27 -5.98 -1.30 8.19
CA TRP A 27 -6.29 -1.22 6.76
C TRP A 27 -7.12 -2.43 6.34
N GLN A 28 -8.10 -2.20 5.48
CA GLN A 28 -8.91 -3.25 4.88
C GLN A 28 -9.01 -3.06 3.35
N VAL A 29 -9.40 -4.13 2.66
CA VAL A 29 -9.65 -4.07 1.22
C VAL A 29 -10.67 -2.97 0.91
N GLY A 30 -10.34 -2.11 -0.06
CA GLY A 30 -11.17 -0.96 -0.45
C GLY A 30 -10.82 0.34 0.26
N ASP A 31 -9.92 0.33 1.26
CA ASP A 31 -9.36 1.57 1.79
C ASP A 31 -8.50 2.27 0.73
N SER A 32 -8.66 3.60 0.65
CA SER A 32 -7.81 4.43 -0.21
C SER A 32 -6.51 4.75 0.51
N VAL A 33 -5.40 4.67 -0.20
CA VAL A 33 -4.07 5.05 0.31
C VAL A 33 -3.46 6.11 -0.59
N ILE A 34 -2.61 6.95 -0.01
CA ILE A 34 -1.77 7.91 -0.70
C ILE A 34 -0.39 7.29 -0.82
N TRP A 35 0.12 7.23 -2.05
CA TRP A 35 1.50 6.89 -2.35
C TRP A 35 2.33 8.16 -2.42
N ILE A 36 3.43 8.20 -1.66
CA ILE A 36 4.36 9.33 -1.63
C ILE A 36 5.74 8.80 -1.99
N GLN A 37 6.34 9.32 -3.06
CA GLN A 37 7.73 9.05 -3.39
C GLN A 37 8.64 9.95 -2.53
N ASN A 38 9.59 9.35 -1.83
CA ASN A 38 10.58 10.06 -1.02
C ASN A 38 11.85 10.35 -1.84
N GLU A 39 12.67 11.29 -1.38
CA GLU A 39 13.91 11.70 -2.06
C GLU A 39 14.97 10.59 -2.14
N ASP A 40 14.92 9.63 -1.21
CA ASP A 40 15.83 8.47 -1.17
C ASP A 40 15.41 7.33 -2.13
N GLY A 41 14.36 7.55 -2.93
CA GLY A 41 13.81 6.56 -3.85
C GLY A 41 12.87 5.53 -3.20
N SER A 42 12.61 5.64 -1.89
CA SER A 42 11.59 4.84 -1.22
C SER A 42 10.19 5.41 -1.42
N PHE A 43 9.17 4.64 -1.04
CA PHE A 43 7.77 5.06 -1.09
C PHE A 43 7.13 4.93 0.29
N SER A 44 6.45 5.98 0.72
CA SER A 44 5.59 6.00 1.91
C SER A 44 4.14 5.73 1.49
N LEU A 45 3.46 4.90 2.27
CA LEU A 45 2.03 4.62 2.10
C LEU A 45 1.27 5.16 3.32
N THR A 46 0.24 5.96 3.09
CA THR A 46 -0.59 6.50 4.19
C THR A 46 -2.05 6.34 3.87
N LYS A 47 -2.85 5.92 4.86
CA LYS A 47 -4.31 5.81 4.68
C LYS A 47 -4.86 7.19 4.36
N LYS A 48 -5.64 7.30 3.29
CA LYS A 48 -6.40 8.50 3.02
C LYS A 48 -7.56 8.51 4.01
N GLU A 49 -7.42 9.29 5.07
CA GLU A 49 -8.52 9.61 5.98
C GLU A 49 -9.72 10.05 5.13
N LYS A 50 -10.85 9.34 5.26
CA LYS A 50 -12.11 9.86 4.74
C LYS A 50 -12.46 11.03 5.65
N LEU A 51 -12.15 12.24 5.23
CA LEU A 51 -12.74 13.43 5.84
C LEU A 51 -14.26 13.16 5.94
N PRO A 52 -14.86 13.24 7.14
CA PRO A 52 -16.30 13.09 7.25
C PRO A 52 -16.96 14.17 6.39
N SER A 53 -17.74 13.73 5.42
CA SER A 53 -18.58 14.54 4.54
C SER A 53 -19.72 15.21 5.29
#